data_AF-A0AAD1GZP6-F1
#
_entry.id   AF-A0AAD1GZP6-F1
#
_cell.length_a   1.000
_cell.length_b   1.000
_cell.length_c   1.000
_cell.angle_alpha   90.00
_cell.angle_beta   90.00
_cell.angle_gamma   90.00
#
_symmetry.space_group_name_H-M   'P 1'
#
loop_
_entity.id
_entity.type
_entity.pdbx_description
1 polymer ?
#
loop_
_entity_poly.entity_id
_entity_poly.type
_entity_poly.pdbx_seq_one_letter_code
_entity_poly.pdbx_strand_id
1 'polypeptide(L)'
;MAAHRKYPVELRERAVRPYRESDPKPVIAQLARQLNVHPEALRNWIRQDEADRGERDDRPTTEMIAENRRLRAENKELRRVNEVLRAASAYFAQEIGPTRRLS
;
A
#
# COMPACT_ATOMS: atom_id res chain seq x y z
N MET A 1 -8.89 0.60 -12.60
CA MET A 1 -9.54 1.92 -12.46
C MET A 1 -9.29 2.43 -11.05
N ALA A 2 -8.82 3.67 -10.88
CA ALA A 2 -8.66 4.24 -9.56
C ALA A 2 -10.04 4.29 -8.89
N ALA A 3 -10.20 3.59 -7.76
CA ALA A 3 -11.44 3.64 -7.00
C ALA A 3 -11.72 5.11 -6.67
N HIS A 4 -12.89 5.61 -7.09
CA HIS A 4 -13.31 6.97 -6.81
C HIS A 4 -13.32 7.16 -5.29
N ARG A 5 -12.32 7.88 -4.77
CA ARG A 5 -12.25 8.14 -3.34
C ARG A 5 -13.41 9.08 -3.03
N LYS A 6 -14.42 8.56 -2.32
CA LYS A 6 -15.60 9.31 -1.85
C LYS A 6 -15.24 10.61 -1.10
N TYR A 7 -14.00 10.71 -0.60
CA TYR A 7 -13.48 11.89 0.09
C TYR A 7 -12.07 12.24 -0.42
N PRO A 8 -11.81 13.52 -0.81
CA PRO A 8 -10.48 14.05 -1.11
C PRO A 8 -9.50 13.89 0.05
N VAL A 9 -8.19 13.93 -0.21
CA VAL A 9 -7.16 13.73 0.84
C VAL A 9 -7.12 14.93 1.79
N GLU A 10 -7.26 16.12 1.24
CA GLU A 10 -7.29 17.41 1.95
C GLU A 10 -8.44 17.42 2.97
N LEU A 11 -9.57 16.81 2.62
CA LEU A 11 -10.70 16.67 3.52
C LEU A 11 -10.38 15.76 4.72
N ARG A 12 -9.55 14.71 4.53
CA ARG A 12 -9.15 13.80 5.60
C ARG A 12 -8.22 14.49 6.58
N GLU A 13 -7.19 15.17 6.08
CA GLU A 13 -6.22 15.89 6.91
C GLU A 13 -6.93 16.97 7.73
N ARG A 14 -7.80 17.76 7.09
CA ARG A 14 -8.62 18.76 7.76
C ARG A 14 -9.57 18.15 8.78
N ALA A 15 -10.05 16.92 8.57
CA ALA A 15 -10.96 16.25 9.48
C ALA A 15 -10.26 15.64 10.71
N VAL A 16 -9.02 15.16 10.56
CA VAL A 16 -8.21 14.60 11.65
C VAL A 16 -7.64 15.70 12.55
N ARG A 17 -7.33 16.87 11.97
CA ARG A 17 -6.73 18.00 12.69
C ARG A 17 -7.49 18.44 13.96
N PRO A 18 -8.82 18.70 13.93
CA PRO A 18 -9.58 19.06 15.13
C PRO A 18 -9.52 18.00 16.24
N TYR A 19 -9.48 16.72 15.89
CA TYR A 19 -9.34 15.64 16.86
C TYR A 19 -7.96 15.66 17.54
N ARG A 20 -6.91 16.03 16.80
CA ARG A 20 -5.56 16.16 17.33
C ARG A 20 -5.39 17.37 18.24
N GLU A 21 -5.89 18.53 17.81
CA GLU A 21 -5.73 19.81 18.50
C GLU A 21 -6.60 19.94 19.76
N SER A 22 -7.65 19.15 19.90
CA SER A 22 -8.55 19.20 21.05
C SER A 22 -8.03 18.39 22.24
N ASP A 23 -8.15 18.98 23.43
CA ASP A 23 -7.98 18.34 24.75
C ASP A 23 -9.09 18.84 25.70
N PRO A 24 -10.00 17.98 26.20
CA PRO A 24 -10.07 16.53 25.99
C PRO A 24 -10.43 16.14 24.55
N LYS A 25 -10.14 14.88 24.18
CA LYS A 25 -10.47 14.35 22.84
C LYS A 25 -11.98 14.37 22.59
N PRO A 26 -12.44 14.87 21.42
CA PRO A 26 -13.86 14.97 21.12
C PRO A 26 -14.44 13.59 20.80
N VAL A 27 -15.75 13.44 21.05
CA VAL A 27 -16.49 12.24 20.64
C VAL A 27 -16.51 12.17 19.11
N ILE A 28 -15.89 11.12 18.54
CA ILE A 28 -15.72 10.95 17.09
C ILE A 28 -17.07 11.07 16.34
N ALA A 29 -18.15 10.51 16.89
CA ALA A 29 -19.47 10.57 16.26
C ALA A 29 -20.00 12.01 16.14
N GLN A 30 -19.76 12.86 17.15
CA GLN A 30 -20.16 14.26 17.13
C GLN A 30 -19.30 15.07 16.15
N LEU A 31 -17.98 14.88 16.19
CA LEU A 31 -17.06 15.54 15.27
C LEU A 31 -17.36 15.17 13.81
N ALA A 32 -17.66 13.90 13.54
CA ALA A 32 -18.05 13.45 12.20
C ALA A 32 -19.33 14.13 11.70
N ARG A 33 -20.32 14.34 12.57
CA ARG A 33 -21.54 15.11 12.23
C ARG A 33 -21.22 16.56 11.91
N GLN A 34 -20.37 17.21 12.70
CA GLN A 34 -19.95 18.60 12.46
C GLN A 34 -19.20 18.76 11.12
N LEU A 35 -18.38 17.77 10.77
CA LEU A 35 -17.60 17.76 9.54
C LEU A 35 -18.38 17.22 8.33
N ASN A 36 -19.63 16.79 8.52
CA ASN A 36 -20.47 16.14 7.51
C ASN A 36 -19.78 14.94 6.83
N VAL A 37 -19.13 14.08 7.63
CA VAL A 37 -18.48 12.85 7.19
C VAL A 37 -19.06 11.64 7.92
N HIS A 38 -18.94 10.46 7.33
CA HIS A 38 -19.37 9.23 7.99
C HIS A 38 -18.51 8.96 9.25
N PRO A 39 -19.09 8.65 10.42
CA PRO A 39 -18.32 8.45 11.67
C PRO A 39 -17.22 7.39 11.55
N GLU A 40 -17.52 6.28 10.89
CA GLU A 40 -16.54 5.21 10.69
C GLU A 40 -15.41 5.62 9.72
N ALA A 41 -15.68 6.53 8.78
CA ALA A 41 -14.62 7.05 7.91
C ALA A 41 -13.65 7.92 8.74
N LEU A 42 -14.17 8.80 9.57
CA LEU A 42 -13.37 9.64 10.46
C LEU A 42 -12.54 8.80 11.44
N ARG A 43 -13.16 7.78 12.07
CA ARG A 43 -12.46 6.82 12.95
C ARG A 43 -11.28 6.17 12.24
N ASN A 44 -11.48 5.72 11.00
CA ASN A 44 -10.43 5.07 10.23
C ASN A 44 -9.30 6.03 9.84
N TRP A 45 -9.59 7.30 9.57
CA TRP A 45 -8.58 8.32 9.29
C TRP A 45 -7.76 8.65 10.52
N ILE A 46 -8.41 8.84 11.68
CA ILE A 46 -7.72 9.07 12.95
C ILE A 46 -6.77 7.90 13.25
N ARG A 47 -7.27 6.66 13.18
CA ARG A 47 -6.45 5.47 13.41
C ARG A 47 -5.29 5.31 12.42
N GLN A 48 -5.46 5.78 11.18
CA GLN A 48 -4.37 5.75 10.20
C GLN A 48 -3.33 6.83 10.53
N ASP A 49 -3.74 8.03 10.91
CA ASP A 49 -2.82 9.08 11.36
C ASP A 49 -2.09 8.70 12.66
N GLU A 50 -2.74 8.02 13.61
CA GLU A 50 -2.10 7.43 14.79
C GLU A 50 -1.01 6.40 14.40
N ALA A 51 -1.32 5.52 13.45
CA ALA A 51 -0.34 4.55 12.95
C ALA A 51 0.81 5.22 12.20
N ASP A 52 0.51 6.20 11.34
CA ASP A 52 1.51 6.94 10.57
C ASP A 52 2.46 7.76 11.48
N ARG A 53 2.02 8.07 12.71
CA ARG A 53 2.83 8.73 13.74
C ARG A 53 3.51 7.77 14.72
N GLY A 54 3.31 6.47 14.56
CA GLY A 54 3.88 5.46 15.46
C GLY A 54 3.23 5.39 16.84
N GLU A 55 2.04 5.97 17.00
CA GLU A 55 1.26 5.92 18.25
C GLU A 55 0.46 4.60 18.37
N ARG A 56 0.43 3.82 17.30
CA ARG A 56 -0.31 2.56 17.19
C ARG A 56 0.37 1.59 16.23
N ASP A 57 0.31 0.30 16.54
CA ASP A 57 1.04 -0.79 15.86
C ASP A 57 0.13 -1.89 15.27
N ASP A 58 -1.16 -1.85 15.55
CA ASP A 58 -2.18 -2.80 15.06
C ASP A 58 -2.49 -2.68 13.55
N ARG A 59 -1.85 -1.75 12.83
CA ARG A 59 -2.00 -1.55 11.39
C ARG A 59 -0.72 -0.98 10.76
N PRO A 60 -0.47 -1.22 9.46
CA PRO A 60 0.66 -0.63 8.75
C PRO A 60 0.46 0.88 8.50
N THR A 61 1.56 1.61 8.41
CA THR A 61 1.56 3.00 7.99
C THR A 61 1.21 3.15 6.51
N THR A 62 0.79 4.34 6.10
CA THR A 62 0.52 4.69 4.71
C THR A 62 1.75 4.47 3.83
N GLU A 63 2.94 4.78 4.34
CA GLU A 63 4.21 4.55 3.66
C GLU A 63 4.48 3.05 3.46
N MET A 64 4.33 2.23 4.51
CA MET A 64 4.50 0.78 4.42
C MET A 64 3.54 0.16 3.39
N ILE A 65 2.29 0.63 3.32
CA ILE A 65 1.32 0.18 2.33
C ILE A 65 1.76 0.55 0.91
N ALA A 66 2.26 1.78 0.71
CA ALA A 66 2.74 2.24 -0.59
C ALA A 66 3.96 1.43 -1.05
N GLU A 67 4.92 1.22 -0.16
CA GLU A 67 6.13 0.44 -0.45
C GLU A 67 5.80 -1.02 -0.74
N ASN A 68 4.90 -1.63 0.04
CA ASN A 68 4.47 -3.00 -0.23
C ASN A 68 3.84 -3.15 -1.64
N ARG A 69 3.08 -2.14 -2.09
CA ARG A 69 2.53 -2.14 -3.45
C ARG A 69 3.61 -2.02 -4.52
N ARG A 70 4.60 -1.13 -4.31
CA ARG A 70 5.75 -0.97 -5.21
C ARG A 70 6.52 -2.29 -5.33
N LEU A 71 6.90 -2.88 -4.21
CA LEU A 71 7.62 -4.14 -4.15
C LEU A 71 6.86 -5.30 -4.79
N ARG A 72 5.52 -5.35 -4.65
CA ARG A 72 4.70 -6.36 -5.33
C ARG A 72 4.71 -6.18 -6.85
N ALA A 73 4.67 -4.95 -7.34
CA ALA A 73 4.73 -4.67 -8.78
C ALA A 73 6.10 -5.04 -9.35
N GLU A 74 7.17 -4.66 -8.66
CA GLU A 74 8.55 -4.99 -9.04
C GLU A 74 8.79 -6.51 -9.03
N ASN A 75 8.40 -7.21 -7.96
CA ASN A 75 8.51 -8.67 -7.90
C ASN A 75 7.75 -9.37 -9.03
N LYS A 76 6.59 -8.84 -9.43
CA LYS A 76 5.83 -9.38 -10.56
C LYS A 76 6.62 -9.26 -11.86
N GLU A 77 7.23 -8.10 -12.11
CA GLU A 77 8.04 -7.90 -13.32
C GLU A 77 9.32 -8.74 -13.30
N LEU A 78 10.02 -8.80 -12.17
CA LEU A 78 11.20 -9.65 -12.02
C LEU A 78 10.90 -11.13 -12.28
N ARG A 79 9.75 -11.61 -11.82
CA ARG A 79 9.30 -12.99 -12.12
C ARG A 79 9.05 -13.18 -13.61
N ARG A 80 8.36 -12.23 -14.26
CA ARG A 80 8.12 -12.26 -15.71
C ARG A 80 9.42 -12.30 -16.51
N VAL A 81 10.39 -11.46 -16.16
CA VAL A 81 11.71 -11.43 -16.83
C VAL A 81 12.46 -12.73 -16.60
N ASN A 82 12.48 -13.25 -15.37
CA ASN A 82 13.11 -14.53 -15.07
C ASN A 82 12.50 -15.70 -15.85
N GLU A 83 11.19 -15.70 -16.07
CA GLU A 83 10.52 -16.72 -16.90
C GLU A 83 11.02 -16.68 -18.36
N VAL A 84 11.13 -15.49 -18.95
CA VAL A 84 11.67 -15.31 -20.31
C VAL A 84 13.12 -15.77 -20.40
N LEU A 85 13.95 -15.36 -19.44
CA LEU A 85 15.36 -15.75 -19.41
C LEU A 85 15.52 -17.26 -19.25
N ARG A 86 14.72 -17.90 -18.37
CA ARG A 86 14.74 -19.35 -18.20
C ARG A 86 14.32 -20.07 -19.48
N ALA A 87 13.30 -19.57 -20.19
CA ALA A 87 12.88 -20.14 -21.46
C ALA A 87 13.97 -20.01 -22.54
N ALA A 88 14.62 -18.86 -22.65
CA ALA A 88 15.73 -18.65 -23.57
C ALA A 88 16.93 -19.56 -23.25
N SER A 89 17.33 -19.66 -21.98
CA SER A 89 18.41 -20.55 -21.55
C SER A 89 18.10 -22.02 -21.86
N ALA A 90 16.85 -22.46 -21.65
CA ALA A 90 16.43 -23.81 -22.00
C ALA A 90 16.49 -24.06 -23.51
N TYR A 91 16.06 -23.09 -24.32
CA TYR A 91 16.17 -23.14 -25.78
C TYR A 91 17.62 -23.29 -26.24
N PHE A 92 18.52 -22.42 -25.76
CA PHE A 92 19.95 -22.48 -26.14
C PHE A 92 20.63 -23.77 -25.67
N ALA A 93 20.29 -24.28 -24.48
CA ALA A 93 20.83 -25.54 -23.99
C ALA A 93 20.43 -26.74 -24.87
N GLN A 94 19.26 -26.70 -25.52
CA GLN A 94 18.83 -27.72 -26.47
C GLN A 94 19.57 -27.60 -27.82
N GLU A 95 19.77 -26.38 -28.32
CA GLU A 95 20.47 -26.11 -29.59
C GLU A 95 21.97 -26.46 -29.57
N ILE A 96 22.65 -26.27 -28.43
CA ILE A 96 24.11 -26.53 -28.33
C ILE A 96 24.42 -28.04 -28.30
N GLY A 97 23.46 -28.89 -27.94
CA GLY A 97 23.63 -30.35 -27.82
C GLY A 97 24.68 -30.76 -26.76
N PRO A 98 24.67 -32.00 -26.26
CA PRO A 98 25.76 -32.48 -25.42
C PRO A 98 27.06 -32.45 -26.24
N THR A 99 28.09 -31.76 -25.75
CA THR A 99 29.43 -31.78 -26.34
C THR A 99 29.83 -33.24 -26.54
N ARG A 100 29.79 -33.72 -27.79
CA ARG A 100 30.24 -35.07 -28.13
C ARG A 100 31.72 -35.10 -27.81
N ARG A 101 32.09 -35.67 -26.65
CA ARG A 101 33.50 -35.90 -26.31
C ARG A 101 34.02 -36.85 -27.38
N LEU A 102 34.78 -36.32 -28.32
CA LEU A 102 35.52 -37.11 -29.29
C LEU A 102 36.61 -37.83 -28.50
N SER A 103 36.46 -39.16 -28.40
CA SER A 103 37.46 -40.11 -27.92
C SER A 103 38.59 -40.24 -28.94
#